data_AF-A0A6C0RFD2-F1
#
_entry.id   AF-A0A6C0RFD2-F1
#
_cell.length_a   1.000
_cell.length_b   1.000
_cell.length_c   1.000
_cell.angle_alpha   90.00
_cell.angle_beta   90.00
_cell.angle_gamma   90.00
#
_symmetry.space_group_name_H-M   'P 1'
#
loop_
_entity.id
_entity.type
_entity.pdbx_description
1 polymer ?
#
loop_
_entity_poly.entity_id
_entity_poly.type
_entity_poly.pdbx_seq_one_letter_code
_entity_poly.pdbx_strand_id
1 'polypeptide(L)'
;MENQSDKILNKFQAEEKKARKRMFAYSSIPLALTVILILVSYLAIQNAGKEVTILKQEKSALEENITNLNTIISEKADSIAEMRKVMELAVNYKNKRYEFNFAVDKELYSRHPKQAEMLSAIRRMIEEEQVNWKLGGNSPETGFDSPSFASFMINRHSKTKVQAQNRYQLRNELPTSASPEVGDVVFYEHGYAMFYFEYRGKPFVVGMTPLGLSSLQYDFGPKRLGFGKVNY
;
A
#
# COMPACT_ATOMS: atom_id res chain seq x y z
N MET A 1 -93.91 -21.05 -60.08
CA MET A 1 -92.65 -21.83 -60.14
C MET A 1 -91.50 -20.90 -59.71
N GLU A 2 -91.42 -20.53 -58.43
CA GLU A 2 -90.50 -19.46 -57.96
C GLU A 2 -89.62 -19.88 -56.76
N ASN A 3 -89.67 -21.15 -56.31
CA ASN A 3 -89.14 -21.57 -55.01
C ASN A 3 -87.86 -22.46 -55.07
N GLN A 4 -87.39 -22.82 -56.27
CA GLN A 4 -86.18 -23.65 -56.45
C GLN A 4 -84.91 -22.81 -56.71
N SER A 5 -85.02 -21.69 -57.42
CA SER A 5 -83.88 -20.81 -57.72
C SER A 5 -83.28 -20.17 -56.46
N ASP A 6 -84.11 -19.70 -55.53
CA ASP A 6 -83.65 -19.08 -54.27
C ASP A 6 -82.94 -20.09 -53.34
N LYS A 7 -83.33 -21.36 -53.39
CA LYS A 7 -82.71 -22.42 -52.58
C LYS A 7 -81.31 -22.78 -53.09
N ILE A 8 -81.12 -22.77 -54.42
CA ILE A 8 -79.82 -22.98 -55.06
C ILE A 8 -78.92 -21.77 -54.85
N LEU A 9 -79.46 -20.55 -54.97
CA LEU A 9 -78.71 -19.30 -54.76
C LEU A 9 -78.19 -19.20 -53.32
N ASN A 10 -79.02 -19.51 -52.32
CA ASN A 10 -78.61 -19.51 -50.91
C ASN A 10 -77.55 -20.59 -50.59
N LYS A 11 -77.59 -21.74 -51.26
CA LYS A 11 -76.61 -22.81 -51.07
C LYS A 11 -75.24 -22.42 -51.65
N PHE A 12 -75.22 -21.80 -52.83
CA PHE A 12 -74.00 -21.24 -53.43
C PHE A 12 -73.41 -20.11 -52.57
N GLN A 13 -74.23 -19.18 -52.09
CA GLN A 13 -73.76 -18.10 -51.20
C GLN A 13 -73.20 -18.64 -49.87
N ALA A 14 -73.80 -19.71 -49.32
CA ALA A 14 -73.30 -20.36 -48.10
C ALA A 14 -71.96 -21.08 -48.32
N GLU A 15 -71.77 -21.74 -49.46
CA GLU A 15 -70.51 -22.37 -49.83
C GLU A 15 -69.41 -21.34 -50.14
N GLU A 16 -69.74 -20.27 -50.85
CA GLU A 16 -68.79 -19.18 -51.13
C GLU A 16 -68.36 -18.48 -49.84
N LYS A 17 -69.28 -18.27 -48.88
CA LYS A 17 -68.96 -17.72 -47.56
C LYS A 17 -68.07 -18.66 -46.75
N LYS A 18 -68.26 -19.98 -46.85
CA LYS A 18 -67.38 -20.98 -46.20
C LYS A 18 -66.00 -21.05 -46.88
N ALA A 19 -65.94 -21.01 -48.21
CA ALA A 19 -64.71 -21.01 -48.98
C ALA A 19 -63.89 -19.74 -48.72
N ARG A 20 -64.52 -18.56 -48.71
CA ARG A 20 -63.88 -17.29 -48.33
C ARG A 20 -63.36 -17.35 -46.89
N LYS A 21 -64.14 -17.85 -45.92
CA LYS A 21 -63.67 -18.03 -44.53
C LYS A 21 -62.45 -18.96 -44.45
N ARG A 22 -62.43 -20.06 -45.19
CA ARG A 22 -61.26 -20.96 -45.26
C ARG A 22 -60.06 -20.29 -45.92
N MET A 23 -60.28 -19.57 -47.02
CA MET A 23 -59.22 -18.85 -47.73
C MET A 23 -58.60 -17.75 -46.85
N PHE A 24 -59.41 -17.01 -46.08
CA PHE A 24 -58.93 -16.07 -45.06
C PHE A 24 -58.21 -16.76 -43.89
N ALA A 25 -58.63 -17.96 -43.48
CA ALA A 25 -57.94 -18.72 -42.44
C ALA A 25 -56.58 -19.25 -42.93
N TYR A 26 -56.50 -19.75 -44.16
CA TYR A 26 -55.25 -20.24 -44.73
C TYR A 26 -54.25 -19.13 -45.08
N SER A 27 -54.71 -17.93 -45.46
CA SER A 27 -53.83 -16.78 -45.69
C SER A 27 -53.35 -16.10 -44.41
N SER A 28 -54.10 -16.23 -43.30
CA SER A 28 -53.72 -15.64 -42.00
C SER A 28 -52.72 -16.47 -41.20
N ILE A 29 -52.63 -17.79 -41.43
CA ILE A 29 -51.66 -18.68 -40.75
C ILE A 29 -50.19 -18.30 -41.05
N PRO A 30 -49.75 -18.12 -42.31
CA PRO A 30 -48.38 -17.69 -42.60
C PRO A 30 -48.06 -16.30 -42.02
N LEU A 31 -49.02 -15.37 -42.07
CA LEU A 31 -48.88 -14.05 -41.47
C LEU A 31 -48.68 -14.13 -39.95
N ALA A 32 -49.49 -14.91 -39.25
CA ALA A 32 -49.34 -15.13 -37.81
C ALA A 32 -47.97 -15.75 -37.47
N LEU A 33 -47.50 -16.73 -38.24
CA LEU A 33 -46.19 -17.34 -38.06
C LEU A 33 -45.04 -16.34 -38.25
N THR A 34 -45.11 -15.49 -39.28
CA THR A 34 -44.09 -14.45 -39.51
C THR A 34 -44.04 -13.44 -38.37
N VAL A 35 -45.20 -13.03 -37.85
CA VAL A 35 -45.27 -12.10 -36.70
C VAL A 35 -44.67 -12.73 -35.44
N ILE A 36 -44.95 -14.01 -35.18
CA ILE A 36 -44.36 -14.75 -34.05
C ILE A 36 -42.83 -14.85 -34.20
N LEU A 37 -42.33 -15.18 -35.39
CA LEU A 37 -40.89 -15.25 -35.66
C LEU A 37 -40.18 -13.90 -35.46
N ILE A 38 -40.79 -12.80 -35.90
CA ILE A 38 -40.28 -11.44 -35.68
C ILE A 38 -40.24 -11.11 -34.19
N LEU A 39 -41.30 -11.44 -33.44
CA LEU A 39 -41.38 -11.23 -31.99
C LEU A 39 -40.32 -12.02 -31.22
N VAL A 40 -40.15 -13.31 -31.54
CA VAL A 40 -39.12 -14.16 -30.91
C VAL A 40 -37.72 -13.64 -31.23
N SER A 41 -37.47 -13.26 -32.48
CA SER A 41 -36.18 -12.70 -32.91
C SER A 41 -35.88 -11.37 -32.19
N TYR A 42 -36.88 -10.50 -32.05
CA TYR A 42 -36.75 -9.24 -31.33
C TYR A 42 -36.42 -9.44 -29.85
N LEU A 43 -37.11 -10.38 -29.18
CA LEU A 43 -36.82 -10.71 -27.78
C LEU A 43 -35.42 -11.29 -27.58
N ALA A 44 -34.98 -12.17 -28.50
CA ALA A 44 -33.63 -12.72 -28.47
C ALA A 44 -32.56 -11.64 -28.65
N ILE A 45 -32.77 -10.69 -29.58
CA ILE A 45 -31.85 -9.56 -29.81
C ILE A 45 -31.80 -8.64 -28.59
N GLN A 46 -32.93 -8.34 -27.96
CA GLN A 46 -32.94 -7.53 -26.73
C GLN A 46 -32.19 -8.22 -25.58
N ASN A 47 -32.36 -9.53 -25.43
CA ASN A 47 -31.68 -10.28 -24.38
C ASN A 47 -30.16 -10.32 -24.61
N ALA A 48 -29.74 -10.61 -25.84
CA ALA A 48 -28.33 -10.56 -26.22
C ALA A 48 -27.73 -9.15 -26.06
N GLY A 49 -28.49 -8.09 -26.36
CA GLY A 49 -28.07 -6.70 -26.15
C GLY A 49 -27.82 -6.36 -24.67
N LYS A 50 -28.64 -6.90 -23.76
CA LYS A 50 -28.42 -6.76 -22.31
C LYS A 50 -27.16 -7.48 -21.86
N GLU A 51 -26.96 -8.73 -22.30
CA GLU A 51 -25.79 -9.53 -21.96
C GLU A 51 -24.49 -8.90 -22.46
N VAL A 52 -24.47 -8.39 -23.71
CA VAL A 52 -23.32 -7.65 -24.25
C VAL A 52 -23.03 -6.38 -23.45
N THR A 53 -24.06 -5.69 -22.95
CA THR A 53 -23.88 -4.48 -22.14
C THR A 53 -23.27 -4.81 -20.79
N ILE A 54 -23.76 -5.87 -20.13
CA ILE A 54 -23.21 -6.37 -18.87
C ILE A 54 -21.75 -6.80 -19.05
N LEU A 55 -21.47 -7.61 -20.08
CA LEU A 55 -20.11 -8.06 -20.38
C LEU A 55 -19.16 -6.90 -20.69
N LYS A 56 -19.63 -5.84 -21.36
CA LYS A 56 -18.82 -4.64 -21.59
C LYS A 56 -18.51 -3.89 -20.29
N GLN A 57 -19.48 -3.81 -19.37
CA GLN A 57 -19.28 -3.19 -18.05
C GLN A 57 -18.30 -4.00 -17.21
N GLU A 58 -18.45 -5.33 -17.16
CA GLU A 58 -17.53 -6.23 -16.47
C GLU A 58 -16.12 -6.14 -17.03
N LYS A 59 -15.97 -6.13 -18.36
CA LYS A 59 -14.67 -5.95 -19.02
C LYS A 59 -14.02 -4.63 -18.63
N SER A 60 -14.78 -3.53 -18.63
CA SER A 60 -14.26 -2.21 -18.24
C SER A 60 -13.80 -2.18 -16.78
N ALA A 61 -14.57 -2.79 -15.86
CA ALA A 61 -14.19 -2.88 -14.45
C ALA A 61 -12.95 -3.76 -14.23
N LEU A 62 -12.83 -4.84 -15.00
CA LEU A 62 -11.63 -5.70 -15.00
C LEU A 62 -10.39 -4.95 -15.51
N GLU A 63 -10.51 -4.16 -16.59
CA GLU A 63 -9.41 -3.34 -17.12
C GLU A 63 -8.96 -2.27 -16.12
N GLU A 64 -9.88 -1.64 -15.39
CA GLU A 64 -9.56 -0.70 -14.31
C GLU A 64 -8.82 -1.38 -13.17
N ASN A 65 -9.28 -2.56 -12.74
CA ASN A 65 -8.61 -3.35 -11.71
C ASN A 65 -7.19 -3.78 -12.14
N ILE A 66 -7.01 -4.22 -13.39
CA ILE A 66 -5.68 -4.56 -13.93
C ILE A 66 -4.76 -3.34 -13.90
N THR A 67 -5.28 -2.16 -14.28
CA THR A 67 -4.50 -0.92 -14.27
C THR A 67 -4.08 -0.54 -12.86
N ASN A 68 -5.01 -0.59 -11.90
CA ASN A 68 -4.74 -0.31 -10.50
C ASN A 68 -3.72 -1.31 -9.91
N LEU A 69 -3.90 -2.61 -10.18
CA LEU A 69 -2.95 -3.64 -9.77
C LEU A 69 -1.56 -3.44 -10.38
N ASN A 70 -1.47 -3.06 -11.65
CA ASN A 70 -0.19 -2.77 -12.30
C ASN A 70 0.53 -1.56 -11.67
N THR A 71 -0.22 -0.51 -11.32
CA THR A 71 0.34 0.63 -10.56
C THR A 71 0.88 0.17 -9.21
N ILE A 72 0.11 -0.60 -8.45
CA ILE A 72 0.53 -1.14 -7.14
C ILE A 72 1.76 -2.06 -7.29
N ILE A 73 1.82 -2.89 -8.34
CA ILE A 73 2.97 -3.77 -8.61
C ILE A 73 4.21 -2.93 -8.93
N SER A 74 4.08 -1.87 -9.72
CA SER A 74 5.18 -0.96 -10.02
C SER A 74 5.72 -0.29 -8.75
N GLU A 75 4.83 0.27 -7.92
CA GLU A 75 5.20 0.91 -6.66
C GLU A 75 5.89 -0.07 -5.70
N LYS A 76 5.40 -1.31 -5.61
CA LYS A 76 6.04 -2.36 -4.81
C LYS A 76 7.38 -2.80 -5.37
N ALA A 77 7.53 -2.89 -6.70
CA ALA A 77 8.78 -3.25 -7.34
C ALA A 77 9.87 -2.20 -7.08
N ASP A 78 9.50 -0.92 -7.15
CA ASP A 78 10.40 0.20 -6.81
C ASP A 78 10.80 0.15 -5.33
N SER A 79 9.84 -0.12 -4.44
CA SER A 79 10.11 -0.30 -3.00
C SER A 79 11.06 -1.48 -2.74
N ILE A 80 10.92 -2.59 -3.46
CA ILE A 80 11.83 -3.75 -3.35
C ILE A 80 13.22 -3.40 -3.88
N ALA A 81 13.33 -2.66 -4.99
CA ALA A 81 14.61 -2.23 -5.52
C ALA A 81 15.35 -1.29 -4.54
N GLU A 82 14.63 -0.38 -3.91
CA GLU A 82 15.17 0.48 -2.86
C GLU A 82 15.57 -0.34 -1.62
N MET A 83 14.73 -1.26 -1.17
CA MET A 83 15.04 -2.14 -0.06
C MET A 83 16.27 -3.02 -0.33
N ARG A 84 16.47 -3.49 -1.56
CA ARG A 84 17.67 -4.21 -1.98
C ARG A 84 18.92 -3.35 -1.89
N LYS A 85 18.87 -2.10 -2.36
CA LYS A 85 19.98 -1.14 -2.20
C LYS A 85 20.28 -0.89 -0.72
N VAL A 86 19.25 -0.74 0.10
CA VAL A 86 19.38 -0.56 1.54
C VAL A 86 19.99 -1.80 2.21
N MET A 87 19.64 -3.01 1.77
CA MET A 87 20.26 -4.25 2.24
C MET A 87 21.72 -4.40 1.78
N GLU A 88 22.05 -4.01 0.56
CA GLU A 88 23.42 -4.01 0.05
C GLU A 88 24.31 -3.06 0.86
N LEU A 89 23.79 -1.87 1.18
CA LEU A 89 24.45 -0.95 2.12
C LEU A 89 24.62 -1.60 3.50
N ALA A 90 23.60 -2.34 3.96
CA ALA A 90 23.62 -3.00 5.25
C ALA A 90 24.75 -4.04 5.39
N VAL A 91 25.01 -4.83 4.34
CA VAL A 91 26.15 -5.78 4.31
C VAL A 91 27.49 -5.05 4.53
N ASN A 92 27.62 -3.84 4.01
CA ASN A 92 28.82 -3.02 4.17
C ASN A 92 28.97 -2.43 5.59
N TYR A 93 27.88 -2.34 6.37
CA TYR A 93 27.91 -1.76 7.71
C TYR A 93 28.67 -2.59 8.74
N LYS A 94 28.84 -3.91 8.51
CA LYS A 94 29.61 -4.78 9.41
C LYS A 94 31.04 -4.26 9.62
N ASN A 95 31.67 -3.74 8.57
CA ASN A 95 33.02 -3.19 8.61
C ASN A 95 33.09 -1.74 9.13
N LYS A 96 31.92 -1.12 9.35
CA LYS A 96 31.78 0.27 9.82
C LYS A 96 31.27 0.34 11.26
N ARG A 97 31.25 -0.80 11.98
CA ARG A 97 30.88 -0.82 13.39
C ARG A 97 31.87 0.00 14.21
N TYR A 98 31.33 0.75 15.16
CA TYR A 98 32.10 1.44 16.17
C TYR A 98 31.93 0.68 17.49
N GLU A 99 33.03 0.12 17.98
CA GLU A 99 33.05 -0.53 19.29
C GLU A 99 33.14 0.53 20.38
N PHE A 100 32.12 0.57 21.24
CA PHE A 100 32.11 1.40 22.43
C PHE A 100 32.05 0.50 23.65
N ASN A 101 32.89 0.80 24.65
CA ASN A 101 33.05 0.00 25.86
C ASN A 101 32.64 0.81 27.09
N PHE A 102 32.73 0.20 28.27
CA PHE A 102 32.36 0.83 29.53
C PHE A 102 33.15 2.12 29.85
N ALA A 103 34.33 2.33 29.26
CA ALA A 103 35.07 3.57 29.44
C ALA A 103 34.39 4.76 28.73
N VAL A 104 33.70 4.50 27.62
CA VAL A 104 32.89 5.50 26.89
C VAL A 104 31.75 5.99 27.79
N ASP A 105 31.03 5.07 28.42
CA ASP A 105 29.93 5.41 29.31
C ASP A 105 30.38 6.25 30.50
N LYS A 106 31.52 5.92 31.13
CA LYS A 106 32.03 6.68 32.28
C LYS A 106 32.32 8.14 31.93
N GLU A 107 32.99 8.37 30.80
CA GLU A 107 33.33 9.72 30.35
C GLU A 107 32.07 10.50 29.96
N LEU A 108 31.17 9.86 29.18
CA LEU A 108 29.90 10.46 28.80
C LEU A 108 29.02 10.75 30.02
N TYR A 109 28.98 9.86 31.02
CA TYR A 109 28.17 10.06 32.22
C TYR A 109 28.64 11.28 33.03
N SER A 110 29.95 11.56 33.02
CA SER A 110 30.50 12.73 33.70
C SER A 110 30.10 14.07 33.06
N ARG A 111 29.84 14.10 31.74
CA ARG A 111 29.56 15.35 30.99
C ARG A 111 28.10 15.47 30.54
N HIS A 112 27.49 14.32 30.23
CA HIS A 112 26.19 14.16 29.59
C HIS A 112 25.42 12.99 30.26
N PRO A 113 25.05 13.10 31.55
CA PRO A 113 24.52 11.97 32.32
C PRO A 113 23.27 11.34 31.70
N LYS A 114 22.34 12.15 31.17
CA LYS A 114 21.10 11.65 30.55
C LYS A 114 21.32 10.96 29.21
N GLN A 115 22.24 11.47 28.41
CA GLN A 115 22.65 10.86 27.17
C GLN A 115 23.43 9.57 27.42
N ALA A 116 24.24 9.51 28.47
CA ALA A 116 24.94 8.30 28.89
C ALA A 116 23.98 7.23 29.43
N GLU A 117 22.94 7.61 30.18
CA GLU A 117 21.85 6.70 30.57
C GLU A 117 21.16 6.10 29.33
N MET A 118 20.88 6.95 28.32
CA MET A 118 20.31 6.50 27.04
C MET A 118 21.26 5.53 26.32
N LEU A 119 22.54 5.87 26.16
CA LEU A 119 23.53 5.01 25.52
C LEU A 119 23.66 3.66 26.25
N SER A 120 23.65 3.68 27.58
CA SER A 120 23.72 2.46 28.40
C SER A 120 22.50 1.57 28.18
N ALA A 121 21.30 2.17 28.08
CA ALA A 121 20.08 1.44 27.75
C ALA A 121 20.13 0.82 26.34
N ILE A 122 20.65 1.57 25.36
CA ILE A 122 20.86 1.07 23.99
C ILE A 122 21.86 -0.08 23.99
N ARG A 123 22.98 0.03 24.72
CA ARG A 123 23.97 -1.06 24.81
C ARG A 123 23.35 -2.32 25.37
N ARG A 124 22.59 -2.21 26.45
CA ARG A 124 21.91 -3.36 27.05
C ARG A 124 20.97 -4.05 26.05
N MET A 125 20.23 -3.27 25.26
CA MET A 125 19.37 -3.80 24.19
C MET A 125 20.16 -4.52 23.09
N ILE A 126 21.38 -4.07 22.79
CA ILE A 126 22.29 -4.75 21.84
C ILE A 126 22.81 -6.07 22.44
N GLU A 127 23.29 -6.05 23.68
CA GLU A 127 23.90 -7.19 24.37
C GLU A 127 22.89 -8.31 24.67
N GLU A 128 21.66 -7.94 25.02
CA GLU A 128 20.58 -8.88 25.36
C GLU A 128 19.74 -9.29 24.14
N GLU A 129 20.08 -8.82 22.93
CA GLU A 129 19.33 -9.06 21.68
C GLU A 129 17.81 -8.80 21.81
N GLN A 130 17.43 -7.81 22.62
CA GLN A 130 16.03 -7.56 23.00
C GLN A 130 15.16 -7.00 21.89
N VAL A 131 15.77 -6.46 20.84
CA VAL A 131 15.07 -5.66 19.83
C VAL A 131 15.45 -6.09 18.42
N ASN A 132 14.44 -6.46 17.66
CA ASN A 132 14.58 -6.82 16.26
C ASN A 132 14.24 -5.65 15.34
N TRP A 133 14.84 -5.64 14.15
CA TRP A 133 14.41 -4.74 13.10
C TRP A 133 13.05 -5.17 12.55
N LYS A 134 12.11 -4.24 12.45
CA LYS A 134 10.84 -4.45 11.76
C LYS A 134 10.35 -3.13 11.16
N LEU A 135 10.15 -3.11 9.85
CA LEU A 135 9.53 -1.98 9.17
C LEU A 135 8.13 -1.71 9.77
N GLY A 136 7.88 -0.47 10.22
CA GLY A 136 6.62 -0.11 10.88
C GLY A 136 6.54 -0.47 12.37
N GLY A 137 7.49 -1.24 12.89
CA GLY A 137 7.57 -1.60 14.30
C GLY A 137 7.89 -0.39 15.18
N ASN A 138 7.30 -0.33 16.37
CA ASN A 138 7.38 0.83 17.26
C ASN A 138 7.48 0.48 18.75
N SER A 139 7.76 -0.78 19.09
CA SER A 139 7.90 -1.23 20.47
C SER A 139 8.94 -2.34 20.58
N PRO A 140 9.52 -2.60 21.77
CA PRO A 140 10.48 -3.69 21.94
C PRO A 140 9.94 -5.06 21.51
N GLU A 141 8.65 -5.31 21.76
CA GLU A 141 7.98 -6.58 21.46
C GLU A 141 7.71 -6.74 19.97
N THR A 142 7.38 -5.66 19.27
CA THR A 142 7.10 -5.68 17.84
C THR A 142 8.35 -5.47 16.99
N GLY A 143 9.44 -5.00 17.58
CA GLY A 143 10.63 -4.52 16.88
C GLY A 143 10.51 -3.05 16.48
N PHE A 144 11.57 -2.52 15.86
CA PHE A 144 11.64 -1.12 15.45
C PHE A 144 12.18 -0.96 14.04
N ASP A 145 11.75 0.10 13.36
CA ASP A 145 12.55 0.73 12.30
C ASP A 145 13.38 1.91 12.87
N SER A 146 14.26 2.49 12.06
CA SER A 146 15.18 3.56 12.48
C SER A 146 14.46 4.76 13.13
N PRO A 147 13.48 5.42 12.48
CA PRO A 147 12.79 6.56 13.08
C PRO A 147 11.92 6.19 14.28
N SER A 148 11.31 5.00 14.29
CA SER A 148 10.49 4.55 15.43
C SER A 148 11.35 4.27 16.65
N PHE A 149 12.54 3.69 16.47
CA PHE A 149 13.51 3.49 17.54
C PHE A 149 13.99 4.83 18.13
N ALA A 150 14.38 5.78 17.26
CA ALA A 150 14.80 7.11 17.69
C ALA A 150 13.68 7.80 18.50
N SER A 151 12.45 7.80 18.00
CA SER A 151 11.30 8.37 18.69
C SER A 151 11.06 7.72 20.07
N PHE A 152 11.16 6.40 20.16
CA PHE A 152 11.02 5.65 21.41
C PHE A 152 12.07 6.06 22.45
N MET A 153 13.34 6.11 22.03
CA MET A 153 14.45 6.48 22.91
C MET A 153 14.37 7.95 23.36
N ILE A 154 14.02 8.87 22.45
CA ILE A 154 13.77 10.28 22.78
C ILE A 154 12.67 10.40 23.84
N ASN A 155 11.53 9.75 23.61
CA ASN A 155 10.39 9.83 24.52
C ASN A 155 10.69 9.27 25.92
N ARG A 156 11.58 8.27 26.00
CA ARG A 156 11.96 7.59 27.24
C ARG A 156 13.06 8.32 28.02
N HIS A 157 14.04 8.91 27.34
CA HIS A 157 15.25 9.43 27.98
C HIS A 157 15.41 10.96 27.92
N SER A 158 14.49 11.67 27.28
CA SER A 158 14.56 13.12 27.11
C SER A 158 13.26 13.84 27.51
N LYS A 159 13.35 15.16 27.63
CA LYS A 159 12.20 16.06 27.80
C LYS A 159 11.45 16.29 26.49
N THR A 160 12.11 16.10 25.34
CA THR A 160 11.45 16.13 24.03
C THR A 160 10.42 15.02 23.93
N LYS A 161 9.24 15.35 23.40
CA LYS A 161 8.15 14.39 23.15
C LYS A 161 7.79 14.37 21.67
N VAL A 162 7.93 13.20 21.07
CA VAL A 162 7.59 12.92 19.67
C VAL A 162 6.30 12.10 19.67
N GLN A 163 5.28 12.61 18.99
CA GLN A 163 4.00 11.92 18.89
C GLN A 163 4.12 10.71 17.95
N ALA A 164 3.37 9.64 18.23
CA ALA A 164 3.52 8.36 17.54
C ALA A 164 3.26 8.44 16.02
N GLN A 165 2.41 9.37 15.59
CA GLN A 165 2.08 9.63 14.19
C GLN A 165 3.17 10.45 13.46
N ASN A 166 4.01 11.18 14.19
CA ASN A 166 5.05 12.05 13.62
C ASN A 166 6.42 11.37 13.54
N ARG A 167 6.54 10.09 13.92
CA ARG A 167 7.83 9.38 13.96
C ARG A 167 8.59 9.38 12.63
N TYR A 168 7.90 9.27 11.49
CA TYR A 168 8.53 9.35 10.17
C TYR A 168 8.88 10.78 9.73
N GLN A 169 8.44 11.78 10.48
CA GLN A 169 8.68 13.20 10.24
C GLN A 169 9.62 13.80 11.30
N LEU A 170 10.36 12.97 12.04
CA LEU A 170 11.29 13.39 13.10
C LEU A 170 12.19 14.58 12.72
N ARG A 171 12.65 14.64 11.46
CA ARG A 171 13.48 15.75 10.95
C ARG A 171 12.77 17.10 10.98
N ASN A 172 11.46 17.10 10.79
CA ASN A 172 10.63 18.31 10.83
C ASN A 172 10.16 18.63 12.25
N GLU A 173 10.05 17.62 13.11
CA GLU A 173 9.61 17.76 14.50
C GLU A 173 10.71 18.26 15.44
N LEU A 174 11.96 17.86 15.19
CA LEU A 174 13.09 18.26 16.03
C LEU A 174 13.67 19.61 15.58
N PRO A 175 14.04 20.50 16.52
CA PRO A 175 14.74 21.74 16.18
C PRO A 175 16.01 21.43 15.38
N THR A 176 16.20 22.09 14.24
CA THR A 176 17.38 21.86 13.40
C THR A 176 18.63 22.48 14.03
N SER A 177 19.78 21.81 13.89
CA SER A 177 21.09 22.34 14.26
C SER A 177 22.06 22.31 13.07
N ALA A 178 23.06 23.19 13.08
CA ALA A 178 24.16 23.18 12.10
C ALA A 178 25.20 22.09 12.41
N SER A 179 25.32 21.69 13.68
CA SER A 179 26.23 20.65 14.16
C SER A 179 25.56 19.84 15.27
N PRO A 180 25.76 18.51 15.32
CA PRO A 180 25.16 17.69 16.36
C PRO A 180 25.89 17.85 17.70
N GLU A 181 25.13 17.89 18.79
CA GLU A 181 25.63 17.69 20.15
C GLU A 181 25.42 16.22 20.58
N VAL A 182 26.13 15.78 21.62
CA VAL A 182 25.94 14.42 22.18
C VAL A 182 24.46 14.22 22.55
N GLY A 183 23.86 13.16 22.01
CA GLY A 183 22.44 12.81 22.15
C GLY A 183 21.54 13.34 21.03
N ASP A 184 22.01 14.24 20.16
CA ASP A 184 21.21 14.71 19.03
C ASP A 184 20.99 13.61 17.99
N VAL A 185 19.98 13.77 17.15
CA VAL A 185 19.69 12.83 16.05
C VAL A 185 20.36 13.31 14.77
N VAL A 186 21.09 12.41 14.12
CA VAL A 186 21.61 12.58 12.77
C VAL A 186 20.69 11.87 11.79
N PHE A 187 20.21 12.61 10.79
CA PHE A 187 19.38 12.08 9.72
C PHE A 187 20.23 11.74 8.50
N TYR A 188 20.01 10.57 7.92
CA TYR A 188 20.66 10.15 6.68
C TYR A 188 19.63 9.79 5.61
N GLU A 189 20.09 9.65 4.37
CA GLU A 189 19.30 9.07 3.28
C GLU A 189 18.71 7.71 3.66
N HIS A 190 17.65 7.30 2.95
CA HIS A 190 16.89 6.07 3.21
C HIS A 190 16.21 6.00 4.58
N GLY A 191 16.00 7.15 5.23
CA GLY A 191 15.18 7.27 6.44
C GLY A 191 15.87 6.86 7.73
N TYR A 192 17.21 6.80 7.76
CA TYR A 192 17.93 6.53 9.01
C TYR A 192 17.93 7.73 9.94
N ALA A 193 17.61 7.48 11.21
CA ALA A 193 17.68 8.43 12.31
C ALA A 193 18.53 7.80 13.44
N MET A 194 19.75 8.30 13.63
CA MET A 194 20.73 7.72 14.55
C MET A 194 21.15 8.76 15.60
N PHE A 195 21.38 8.34 16.84
CA PHE A 195 21.87 9.23 17.89
C PHE A 195 23.36 9.50 17.73
N TYR A 196 23.76 10.76 17.80
CA TYR A 196 25.14 11.21 17.79
C TYR A 196 25.79 11.05 19.16
N PHE A 197 26.99 10.50 19.17
CA PHE A 197 27.87 10.48 20.32
C PHE A 197 29.29 10.81 19.90
N GLU A 198 30.08 11.26 20.88
CA GLU A 198 31.48 11.55 20.66
C GLU A 198 32.30 11.05 21.85
N TYR A 199 33.40 10.37 21.56
CA TYR A 199 34.33 9.91 22.57
C TYR A 199 35.75 10.27 22.16
N ARG A 200 36.44 11.09 22.97
CA ARG A 200 37.82 11.53 22.71
C ARG A 200 38.03 12.11 21.31
N GLY A 201 37.10 12.96 20.84
CA GLY A 201 37.16 13.57 19.51
C GLY A 201 36.79 12.63 18.35
N LYS A 202 36.33 11.40 18.65
CA LYS A 202 35.87 10.45 17.63
C LYS A 202 34.34 10.39 17.64
N PRO A 203 33.67 10.90 16.60
CA PRO A 203 32.22 10.82 16.49
C PRO A 203 31.78 9.43 16.06
N PHE A 204 30.67 8.97 16.63
CA PHE A 204 29.99 7.75 16.24
C PHE A 204 28.48 7.92 16.37
N VAL A 205 27.73 7.01 15.77
CA VAL A 205 26.27 7.02 15.85
C VAL A 205 25.71 5.69 16.26
N VAL A 206 24.58 5.72 16.97
CA VAL A 206 23.91 4.49 17.40
C VAL A 206 22.43 4.55 17.07
N GLY A 207 21.90 3.47 16.50
CA GLY A 207 20.48 3.35 16.22
C GLY A 207 20.13 2.10 15.44
N MET A 208 18.88 2.04 15.00
CA MET A 208 18.30 0.85 14.39
C MET A 208 18.55 0.81 12.88
N THR A 209 19.04 -0.34 12.40
CA THR A 209 19.30 -0.65 10.98
C THR A 209 18.53 -1.91 10.55
N PRO A 210 18.43 -2.24 9.26
CA PRO A 210 17.90 -3.53 8.81
C PRO A 210 18.58 -4.77 9.40
N LEU A 211 19.82 -4.64 9.88
CA LEU A 211 20.54 -5.72 10.57
C LEU A 211 20.31 -5.73 12.09
N GLY A 212 19.44 -4.85 12.58
CA GLY A 212 19.19 -4.64 14.00
C GLY A 212 19.86 -3.38 14.55
N LEU A 213 19.85 -3.28 15.87
CA LEU A 213 20.44 -2.18 16.61
C LEU A 213 21.97 -2.23 16.47
N SER A 214 22.61 -1.11 16.14
CA SER A 214 24.05 -1.08 15.88
C SER A 214 24.68 0.27 16.21
N SER A 215 25.94 0.22 16.64
CA SER A 215 26.82 1.37 16.75
C SER A 215 27.75 1.40 15.54
N LEU A 216 27.77 2.52 14.84
CA LEU A 216 28.41 2.73 13.56
C LEU A 216 29.29 3.98 13.59
N GLN A 217 30.28 4.02 12.71
CA GLN A 217 31.04 5.24 12.44
C GLN A 217 30.11 6.37 11.97
N TYR A 218 30.47 7.61 12.27
CA TYR A 218 29.70 8.79 11.85
C TYR A 218 29.53 8.93 10.32
N ASP A 219 30.47 8.39 9.55
CA ASP A 219 30.47 8.34 8.08
C ASP A 219 30.33 6.89 7.58
N PHE A 220 29.31 6.16 8.05
CA PHE A 220 29.16 4.73 7.74
C PHE A 220 28.66 4.41 6.31
N GLY A 221 28.33 5.42 5.50
CA GLY A 221 28.02 5.25 4.07
C GLY A 221 26.95 6.21 3.54
N PRO A 222 25.71 6.14 4.04
CA PRO A 222 24.61 7.00 3.58
C PRO A 222 24.93 8.50 3.74
N LYS A 223 24.42 9.32 2.83
CA LYS A 223 24.62 10.77 2.92
C LYS A 223 23.82 11.35 4.09
N ARG A 224 24.44 12.25 4.87
CA ARG A 224 23.76 13.03 5.91
C ARG A 224 22.82 14.07 5.31
N LEU A 225 21.62 14.18 5.88
CA LEU A 225 20.59 15.14 5.50
C LEU A 225 20.49 16.31 6.50
N GLY A 226 20.93 16.11 7.74
CA GLY A 226 20.93 17.16 8.77
C GLY A 226 20.87 16.61 10.19
N PHE A 227 20.65 17.51 11.15
CA PHE A 227 20.65 17.21 12.59
C PHE A 227 19.37 17.71 13.26
N GLY A 228 18.86 16.93 14.21
CA GLY A 228 17.73 17.29 15.06
C GLY A 228 18.15 17.32 16.53
N LYS A 229 17.97 18.47 17.17
CA LYS A 229 18.34 18.69 18.57
C LYS A 229 17.37 18.00 19.52
N VAL A 230 17.91 17.30 20.52
CA VAL A 230 17.12 16.61 21.55
C VAL A 230 17.37 17.26 22.92
N ASN A 231 16.29 17.63 23.61
CA ASN A 231 16.39 18.29 24.91
C ASN A 231 16.34 17.26 26.03
N TYR A 232 17.45 17.07 26.74
CA TYR A 232 17.60 16.14 27.86
C TYR A 232 17.34 16.79 29.24
#